data_AF-A0A7K2QI53-F1
#
_entry.id   AF-A0A7K2QI53-F1
#
_cell.length_a   1.000
_cell.length_b   1.000
_cell.length_c   1.000
_cell.angle_alpha   90.00
_cell.angle_beta   90.00
_cell.angle_gamma   90.00
#
_symmetry.space_group_name_H-M   'P 1'
#
loop_
_entity.id
_entity.type
_entity.pdbx_description
1 polymer ?
#
loop_
_entity_poly.entity_id
_entity_poly.type
_entity_poly.pdbx_seq_one_letter_code
_entity_poly.pdbx_strand_id
1 'polypeptide(L)'
;MGSAVDCTGVRSLSLEGPLVLWLVVQGELDLFAVDAAQEGHWHFLGRLESGTLLLGPVDGPAHTLTGRPLPGCVLRRMELHELHRPAPAGSWDGHGE
;
A
#
# COMPACT_ATOMS: atom_id res chain seq x y z
N MET A 1 6.69 1.92 -12.57
CA MET A 1 6.74 1.61 -11.13
C MET A 1 5.32 1.44 -10.64
N GLY A 2 4.99 0.25 -10.14
CA GLY A 2 3.67 -0.15 -9.69
C GLY A 2 2.63 -0.37 -10.79
N SER A 3 1.63 -1.17 -10.45
CA SER A 3 0.45 -1.47 -11.26
C SER A 3 -0.74 -0.63 -10.79
N ALA A 4 -1.47 -0.06 -11.74
CA ALA A 4 -2.72 0.64 -11.43
C ALA A 4 -3.80 -0.36 -11.01
N VAL A 5 -4.61 0.02 -10.03
CA VAL A 5 -5.76 -0.75 -9.56
C VAL A 5 -7.00 0.09 -9.82
N ASP A 6 -7.86 -0.37 -10.71
CA ASP A 6 -9.16 0.25 -10.97
C ASP A 6 -10.14 -0.13 -9.85
N CYS A 7 -10.63 0.89 -9.14
CA CYS A 7 -11.55 0.70 -8.04
C CYS A 7 -13.03 0.85 -8.45
N THR A 8 -13.33 0.94 -9.75
CA THR A 8 -14.71 1.07 -10.25
C THR A 8 -15.56 -0.12 -9.81
N GLY A 9 -16.60 0.14 -9.01
CA GLY A 9 -17.49 -0.90 -8.48
C GLY A 9 -16.90 -1.75 -7.35
N VAL A 10 -15.66 -1.51 -6.93
CA VAL A 10 -15.02 -2.22 -5.81
C VAL A 10 -15.60 -1.71 -4.50
N ARG A 11 -16.14 -2.62 -3.67
CA ARG A 11 -16.70 -2.26 -2.35
C ARG A 11 -15.64 -2.21 -1.27
N SER A 12 -14.65 -3.09 -1.37
CA SER A 12 -13.49 -3.17 -0.48
C SER A 12 -12.38 -3.97 -1.14
N LEU A 13 -11.14 -3.75 -0.71
CA LEU A 13 -9.98 -4.54 -1.12
C LEU A 13 -9.07 -4.82 0.07
N SER A 14 -8.53 -6.04 0.13
CA SER A 14 -7.43 -6.35 1.06
C SER A 14 -6.20 -5.55 0.62
N LEU A 15 -5.54 -4.92 1.59
CA LEU A 15 -4.29 -4.19 1.37
C LEU A 15 -3.06 -5.06 1.70
N GLU A 16 -3.27 -6.35 1.94
CA GLU A 16 -2.25 -7.35 2.25
C GLU A 16 -1.28 -7.60 1.10
N GLY A 17 -0.18 -8.23 1.48
CA GLY A 17 0.89 -8.65 0.61
C GLY A 17 2.23 -8.30 1.23
N PRO A 18 3.20 -9.23 1.21
CA PRO A 18 4.50 -8.97 1.79
C PRO A 18 5.18 -7.82 1.05
N LEU A 19 5.60 -6.80 1.80
CA LEU A 19 6.44 -5.70 1.27
C LEU A 19 5.79 -4.94 0.12
N VAL A 20 4.49 -4.66 0.22
CA VAL A 20 3.75 -3.84 -0.75
C VAL A 20 3.59 -2.41 -0.26
N LEU A 21 3.63 -1.46 -1.20
CA LEU A 21 3.35 -0.06 -0.98
C LEU A 21 2.14 0.35 -1.83
N TRP A 22 1.13 0.89 -1.17
CA TRP A 22 -0.07 1.44 -1.80
C TRP A 22 0.03 2.95 -1.88
N LEU A 23 -0.35 3.51 -3.02
CA LEU A 23 -0.49 4.94 -3.25
C LEU A 23 -1.92 5.26 -3.64
N VAL A 24 -2.54 6.20 -2.93
CA VAL A 24 -3.77 6.85 -3.39
C VAL A 24 -3.38 7.89 -4.44
N VAL A 25 -3.59 7.58 -5.72
CA VAL A 25 -3.23 8.47 -6.82
C VAL A 25 -4.26 9.59 -6.94
N GLN A 26 -5.54 9.25 -6.82
CA GLN A 26 -6.66 10.17 -6.91
C GLN A 26 -7.79 9.72 -5.98
N GLY A 27 -8.57 10.67 -5.47
CA GLY A 27 -9.71 10.41 -4.61
C GLY A 27 -9.30 10.07 -3.19
N GLU A 28 -10.12 9.27 -2.54
CA GLU A 28 -10.01 8.95 -1.12
C GLU A 28 -10.26 7.45 -0.87
N LEU A 29 -9.64 6.92 0.17
CA LEU A 29 -9.77 5.54 0.62
C LEU A 29 -10.06 5.51 2.13
N ASP A 30 -11.21 4.98 2.52
CA ASP A 30 -11.47 4.71 3.94
C ASP A 30 -10.68 3.47 4.36
N LEU A 31 -9.87 3.58 5.41
CA LEU A 31 -9.00 2.53 5.93
C LEU A 31 -9.61 1.88 7.17
N PHE A 32 -9.61 0.55 7.21
CA PHE A 32 -10.12 -0.24 8.32
C PHE A 32 -9.08 -1.25 8.80
N ALA A 33 -9.01 -1.45 10.11
CA ALA A 33 -8.47 -2.68 10.69
C ALA A 33 -9.58 -3.72 10.79
N VAL A 34 -9.30 -4.93 10.33
CA VAL A 34 -10.22 -6.09 10.40
C VAL A 34 -9.47 -7.28 10.95
N ASP A 35 -10.16 -8.23 11.59
CA ASP A 35 -9.56 -9.52 11.95
C ASP A 35 -9.03 -10.22 10.69
N ALA A 36 -7.90 -10.94 10.80
CA ALA A 36 -7.25 -11.59 9.67
C ALA A 36 -8.10 -12.71 9.03
N ALA A 37 -9.01 -13.35 9.79
CA ALA A 37 -10.01 -14.26 9.22
C ALA A 37 -11.15 -13.52 8.49
N GLN A 38 -11.13 -12.18 8.50
CA GLN A 38 -12.20 -11.28 8.07
C GLN A 38 -13.53 -11.51 8.81
N GLU A 39 -13.44 -12.02 10.03
CA GLU A 39 -14.58 -12.25 10.91
C GLU A 39 -14.77 -11.08 11.87
N GLY A 40 -16.01 -10.74 12.19
CA GLY A 40 -16.32 -9.69 13.18
C GLY A 40 -16.31 -8.26 12.62
N HIS A 41 -15.93 -7.30 13.47
CA HIS A 41 -16.16 -5.87 13.23
C HIS A 41 -15.02 -5.20 12.46
N TRP A 42 -15.40 -4.25 11.61
CA TRP A 42 -14.46 -3.38 10.91
C TRP A 42 -14.22 -2.12 11.74
N HIS A 43 -12.97 -1.88 12.09
CA HIS A 43 -12.56 -0.72 12.87
C HIS A 43 -12.06 0.37 11.94
N PHE A 44 -12.81 1.46 11.79
CA PHE A 44 -12.37 2.60 10.97
C PHE A 44 -11.14 3.26 11.62
N LEU A 45 -10.06 3.37 10.85
CA LEU A 45 -8.81 3.98 11.29
C LEU A 45 -8.67 5.42 10.80
N GLY A 46 -9.27 5.74 9.66
CA GLY A 46 -9.17 7.05 9.05
C GLY A 46 -9.37 7.00 7.55
N ARG A 47 -9.26 8.18 6.93
CA ARG A 47 -9.37 8.36 5.50
C ARG A 47 -8.02 8.76 4.92
N LEU A 48 -7.60 8.05 3.88
CA LEU A 48 -6.40 8.36 3.13
C LEU A 48 -6.77 9.21 1.92
N GLU A 49 -6.07 10.33 1.76
CA GLU A 49 -6.26 11.25 0.64
C GLU A 49 -5.23 11.03 -0.47
N SER A 50 -5.45 11.66 -1.62
CA SER A 50 -4.52 11.63 -2.75
C SER A 50 -3.10 12.05 -2.34
N GLY A 51 -2.11 11.30 -2.80
CA GLY A 51 -0.71 11.46 -2.42
C GLY A 51 -0.30 10.66 -1.17
N THR A 52 -1.26 10.05 -0.46
CA THR A 52 -0.95 9.22 0.71
C THR A 52 -0.33 7.89 0.30
N LEU A 53 0.78 7.54 0.97
CA LEU A 53 1.42 6.23 0.87
C LEU A 53 1.12 5.39 2.11
N LEU A 54 0.77 4.12 1.88
CA LEU A 54 0.53 3.14 2.94
C LEU A 54 1.33 1.88 2.67
N LEU A 55 2.15 1.47 3.63
CA LEU A 55 2.75 0.14 3.65
C LEU A 55 1.67 -0.89 4.01
N GLY A 56 1.54 -1.92 3.18
CA GLY A 56 0.65 -3.04 3.48
C GLY A 56 1.04 -3.73 4.78
N PRO A 57 0.06 -4.30 5.53
CA PRO A 57 0.36 -5.06 6.74
C PRO A 57 1.21 -6.29 6.38
N VAL A 58 2.14 -6.65 7.27
CA VAL A 58 2.88 -7.90 7.17
C VAL A 58 2.03 -9.06 7.70
N ASP A 59 2.27 -10.27 7.20
CA ASP A 59 1.65 -11.48 7.74
C ASP A 59 2.01 -11.66 9.23
N GLY A 60 1.05 -12.13 10.04
CA GLY A 60 1.28 -12.53 11.44
C GLY A 60 0.47 -11.83 12.53
N PRO A 61 0.12 -10.53 12.44
CA PRO A 61 -0.79 -9.90 13.39
C PRO A 61 -2.21 -10.48 13.27
N ALA A 62 -2.95 -10.52 14.38
CA ALA A 62 -4.35 -10.97 14.37
C ALA A 62 -5.28 -10.06 13.55
N HIS A 63 -4.85 -8.85 13.23
CA HIS A 63 -5.61 -7.88 12.44
C HIS A 63 -4.83 -7.48 11.19
N THR A 64 -5.56 -7.33 10.10
CA THR A 64 -5.08 -6.88 8.80
C THR A 64 -5.74 -5.56 8.40
N LEU A 65 -5.37 -5.01 7.24
CA LEU A 65 -5.89 -3.77 6.71
C LEU A 65 -6.73 -3.99 5.45
N THR A 66 -7.92 -3.41 5.46
CA THR A 66 -8.83 -3.37 4.31
C THR A 66 -9.15 -1.93 3.96
N GLY A 67 -9.13 -1.63 2.66
CA GLY A 67 -9.53 -0.33 2.13
C GLY A 67 -10.93 -0.37 1.53
N ARG A 68 -11.71 0.70 1.68
CA ARG A 68 -12.96 0.93 0.94
C ARG A 68 -12.80 2.16 0.05
N PRO A 69 -12.63 1.98 -1.27
CA PRO A 69 -12.40 3.09 -2.17
C PRO A 69 -13.69 3.89 -2.34
N LEU A 70 -13.56 5.22 -2.32
CA LEU A 70 -14.67 6.10 -2.66
C LEU A 70 -14.80 6.28 -4.18
N PRO A 71 -15.95 6.78 -4.67
CA PRO A 71 -16.13 7.06 -6.10
C PRO A 71 -14.99 7.92 -6.66
N GLY A 72 -14.37 7.46 -7.74
CA GLY A 72 -13.22 8.13 -8.36
C GLY A 72 -11.87 7.86 -7.70
N CYS A 73 -11.80 6.95 -6.72
CA CYS A 73 -10.54 6.50 -6.13
C CYS A 73 -9.71 5.73 -7.16
N VAL A 74 -8.45 6.10 -7.29
CA VAL A 74 -7.46 5.40 -8.14
C VAL A 74 -6.28 5.04 -7.27
N LEU A 75 -5.96 3.74 -7.25
CA LEU A 75 -4.85 3.23 -6.45
C LEU A 75 -3.72 2.75 -7.36
N ARG A 76 -2.51 2.77 -6.82
CA ARG A 76 -1.35 2.11 -7.38
C ARG A 76 -0.72 1.20 -6.33
N ARG A 77 -0.49 -0.05 -6.72
CA ARG A 77 0.21 -1.04 -5.90
C ARG A 77 1.63 -1.21 -6.42
N MET A 78 2.62 -1.07 -5.55
CA MET A 78 4.05 -1.20 -5.86
C MET A 78 4.65 -2.25 -4.94
N GLU A 79 5.40 -3.21 -5.48
CA GLU A 79 6.24 -4.04 -4.62
C GLU A 79 7.47 -3.23 -4.19
N LEU A 80 7.88 -3.30 -2.92
CA LEU A 80 9.00 -2.49 -2.41
C LEU A 80 10.32 -2.79 -3.15
N HIS A 81 10.51 -4.01 -3.64
CA HIS A 81 11.69 -4.35 -4.44
C HIS A 81 11.77 -3.56 -5.75
N GLU A 82 10.64 -3.08 -6.30
CA GLU A 82 10.63 -2.20 -7.47
C GLU A 82 11.19 -0.80 -7.17
N LEU A 83 11.19 -0.38 -5.90
CA LEU A 83 11.77 0.90 -5.47
C LEU A 83 13.28 0.83 -5.33
N HIS A 84 13.83 -0.39 -5.19
CA HIS A 84 15.26 -0.58 -5.10
C HIS A 84 15.90 -0.31 -6.47
N ARG A 85 16.57 0.84 -6.60
CA ARG A 85 17.53 1.06 -7.68
C ARG A 85 18.90 0.62 -7.18
N PRO A 86 19.57 -0.32 -7.87
CA PRO A 86 20.98 -0.58 -7.58
C PRO A 86 21.75 0.74 -7.70
N ALA A 87 22.55 1.07 -6.70
CA ALA A 87 23.52 2.13 -6.86
C ALA A 87 24.40 1.77 -8.08
N PRO A 88 24.74 2.71 -8.97
CA PRO A 88 25.71 2.43 -10.01
C PRO A 88 26.99 1.94 -9.34
N ALA A 89 27.39 0.71 -9.65
CA ALA A 89 28.64 0.14 -9.16
C ALA A 89 29.78 1.06 -9.64
N GLY A 90 30.42 1.76 -8.70
CA GLY A 90 31.63 2.55 -9.00
C GLY A 90 31.70 3.99 -8.50
N SER A 91 31.03 4.39 -7.40
CA SER A 91 31.31 5.72 -6.79
C SER A 91 32.14 5.67 -5.50
N TRP A 92 32.77 4.54 -5.19
CA TRP A 92 33.65 4.38 -4.02
C TRP A 92 35.07 3.94 -4.42
N ASP A 93 35.52 4.33 -5.61
CA ASP A 93 36.93 4.28 -5.99
C ASP A 93 37.49 5.70 -5.92
N GLY A 94 38.09 6.06 -4.78
CA GLY A 94 38.90 7.28 -4.72
C GLY A 94 38.85 8.05 -3.40
N HIS A 95 39.39 7.46 -2.34
CA HIS A 95 40.35 8.21 -1.52
C HIS A 95 41.26 7.22 -0.82
N GLY A 96 42.36 6.88 -1.50
CA GLY A 96 43.58 6.51 -0.78
C GLY A 96 44.16 7.77 -0.15
N GLU A 97 44.61 7.65 1.09
CA GLU A 97 45.99 7.94 1.49
C GLU A 97 46.31 7.18 2.79
#